data_AF-A0A7L3I076-F1
#
_entry.id   AF-A0A7L3I076-F1
#
_cell.length_a   1.000
_cell.length_b   1.000
_cell.length_c   1.000
_cell.angle_alpha   90.00
_cell.angle_beta   90.00
_cell.angle_gamma   90.00
#
_symmetry.space_group_name_H-M   'P 1'
#
loop_
_entity.id
_entity.type
_entity.pdbx_description
1 polymer ?
#
loop_
_entity_poly.entity_id
_entity_poly.type
_entity_poly.pdbx_seq_one_letter_code
_entity_poly.pdbx_strand_id
1 'polypeptide(L)'
;RPSGAGQPVPEEGPECPGPEEPCGRGGRRLRTAFSAEQISTLESSFQRQQYLGAAERRQLAGRMRLSEVQIKTWFQNRRMKLKRQL
;
A
#
# COMPACT_ATOMS: atom_id res chain seq x y z
N ARG A 1 44.04 -9.62 -28.71
CA ARG A 1 44.21 -8.28 -28.11
C ARG A 1 42.90 -7.91 -27.40
N PRO A 2 42.95 -7.32 -26.20
CA PRO A 2 41.87 -7.37 -25.19
C PRO A 2 41.06 -6.07 -25.03
N SER A 3 40.14 -6.10 -24.05
CA SER A 3 39.53 -5.00 -23.28
C SER A 3 38.24 -4.36 -23.77
N GLY A 4 37.27 -4.29 -22.85
CA GLY A 4 36.13 -3.38 -22.91
C GLY A 4 34.97 -3.76 -22.00
N ALA A 5 35.16 -3.61 -20.69
CA ALA A 5 34.10 -3.71 -19.69
C ALA A 5 33.01 -2.62 -19.86
N GLY A 6 31.76 -2.94 -19.54
CA GLY A 6 30.65 -1.98 -19.48
C GLY A 6 29.42 -2.59 -18.82
N GLN A 7 29.03 -2.01 -17.69
CA GLN A 7 28.06 -2.43 -16.68
C GLN A 7 26.58 -2.59 -17.15
N PRO A 8 25.74 -3.24 -16.32
CA PRO A 8 24.35 -3.54 -16.62
C PRO A 8 23.45 -2.31 -16.52
N VAL A 9 22.43 -2.26 -17.38
CA VAL A 9 21.29 -1.35 -17.21
C VAL A 9 20.39 -1.88 -16.07
N PRO A 10 20.08 -1.09 -15.03
CA PRO A 10 18.92 -1.31 -14.19
C PRO A 10 17.69 -0.65 -14.85
N GLU A 11 16.48 -0.92 -14.32
CA GLU A 11 15.18 -0.40 -14.79
C GLU A 11 14.58 -1.29 -15.88
N GLU A 12 13.56 -2.12 -15.62
CA GLU A 12 12.24 -1.75 -15.12
C GLU A 12 11.79 -2.71 -14.01
N GLY A 13 11.43 -2.16 -12.84
CA GLY A 13 10.63 -2.92 -11.88
C GLY A 13 9.26 -3.23 -12.51
N PRO A 14 8.57 -4.31 -12.14
CA PRO A 14 7.26 -4.59 -12.69
C PRO A 14 6.31 -3.44 -12.33
N GLU A 15 6.00 -2.65 -13.37
CA GLU A 15 4.79 -1.85 -13.46
C GLU A 15 3.62 -2.83 -13.39
N CYS A 16 2.99 -2.91 -12.23
CA CYS A 16 1.71 -3.60 -12.14
C CYS A 16 0.63 -2.61 -12.63
N PRO A 17 -0.09 -2.92 -13.71
CA PRO A 17 -1.10 -2.04 -14.28
C PRO A 17 -2.27 -1.86 -13.30
N GLY A 18 -2.98 -0.76 -13.52
CA GLY A 18 -4.03 -0.20 -12.67
C GLY A 18 -5.33 -1.02 -12.53
N PRO A 19 -6.44 -0.33 -12.18
CA PRO A 19 -7.45 -0.81 -11.25
C PRO A 19 -8.51 -1.68 -11.91
N GLU A 20 -8.78 -2.85 -11.33
CA GLU A 20 -9.96 -3.65 -11.69
C GLU A 20 -10.87 -3.83 -10.48
N GLU A 21 -12.12 -3.43 -10.71
CA GLU A 21 -13.29 -3.45 -9.84
C GLU A 21 -13.54 -4.83 -9.18
N PRO A 22 -14.27 -4.87 -8.04
CA PRO A 22 -14.38 -6.06 -7.22
C PRO A 22 -15.27 -7.11 -7.88
N CYS A 23 -14.67 -8.15 -8.45
CA CYS A 23 -15.38 -9.38 -8.77
C CYS A 23 -15.87 -10.03 -7.47
N GLY A 24 -17.17 -9.90 -7.22
CA GLY A 24 -17.87 -10.69 -6.23
C GLY A 24 -17.81 -12.17 -6.61
N ARG A 25 -17.05 -12.96 -5.86
CA ARG A 25 -17.33 -14.38 -5.62
C ARG A 25 -16.44 -14.93 -4.51
N GLY A 26 -17.06 -15.26 -3.37
CA GLY A 26 -16.81 -16.50 -2.61
C GLY A 26 -15.42 -16.87 -2.07
N GLY A 27 -14.37 -16.08 -2.27
CA GLY A 27 -13.04 -16.36 -1.72
C GLY A 27 -12.74 -15.41 -0.58
N ARG A 28 -12.51 -15.91 0.63
CA ARG A 28 -11.85 -15.13 1.70
C ARG A 28 -10.58 -14.51 1.08
N ARG A 29 -10.55 -13.18 0.90
CA ARG A 29 -9.34 -12.48 0.44
C ARG A 29 -8.19 -12.98 1.30
N LEU A 30 -7.16 -13.54 0.66
CA LEU A 30 -5.99 -14.03 1.34
C LEU A 30 -5.46 -12.90 2.23
N ARG A 31 -5.33 -13.19 3.52
CA ARG A 31 -4.91 -12.20 4.51
C ARG A 31 -3.47 -11.80 4.18
N THR A 32 -3.34 -10.65 3.55
CA THR A 32 -2.05 -10.05 3.24
C THR A 32 -1.55 -9.32 4.48
N ALA A 33 -0.37 -9.68 4.95
CA ALA A 33 0.35 -8.91 5.94
C ALA A 33 1.03 -7.72 5.25
N PHE A 34 0.93 -6.53 5.85
CA PHE A 34 1.70 -5.37 5.40
C PHE A 34 3.15 -5.49 5.88
N SER A 35 4.10 -5.00 5.08
CA SER A 35 5.50 -4.91 5.51
C SER A 35 5.68 -3.90 6.64
N ALA A 36 6.79 -3.98 7.37
CA ALA A 36 7.09 -3.03 8.45
C ALA A 36 7.17 -1.58 7.94
N GLU A 37 7.75 -1.36 6.77
CA GLU A 37 7.82 -0.05 6.12
C GLU A 37 6.42 0.49 5.76
N GLN A 38 5.56 -0.39 5.25
CA GLN A 38 4.18 -0.04 4.95
C GLN A 38 3.42 0.36 6.23
N ILE A 39 3.57 -0.41 7.30
CA ILE A 39 2.94 -0.11 8.60
C ILE A 39 3.43 1.24 9.14
N SER A 40 4.74 1.48 9.12
CA SER A 40 5.35 2.73 9.58
C SER A 40 4.78 3.95 8.84
N THR A 41 4.67 3.87 7.51
CA THR A 41 4.11 4.94 6.68
C THR A 41 2.62 5.16 6.94
N LEU A 42 1.84 4.09 7.13
CA LEU A 42 0.43 4.16 7.50
C LEU A 42 0.22 4.80 8.87
N GLU A 43 1.04 4.42 9.86
CA GLU A 43 0.97 5.00 11.21
C GLU A 43 1.39 6.46 11.23
N SER A 44 2.48 6.83 10.55
CA SER A 44 2.90 8.23 10.39
C SER A 44 1.78 9.08 9.76
N SER A 45 1.11 8.55 8.74
CA SER A 45 -0.02 9.24 8.10
C SER A 45 -1.23 9.34 9.03
N PHE A 46 -1.52 8.29 9.81
CA PHE A 46 -2.61 8.26 10.78
C PHE A 46 -2.44 9.27 11.92
N GLN A 47 -1.20 9.48 12.38
CA GLN A 47 -0.88 10.47 13.41
C GLN A 47 -1.20 11.89 12.94
N ARG A 48 -0.98 12.19 11.66
CA ARG A 48 -1.33 13.49 11.06
C ARG A 48 -2.83 13.61 10.83
N GLN A 49 -3.46 12.55 10.33
CA GLN A 49 -4.88 12.57 9.98
C GLN A 49 -5.51 11.18 10.17
N GLN A 50 -6.49 11.09 11.05
CA GLN A 50 -7.13 9.80 11.40
C GLN A 50 -8.16 9.32 10.37
N TYR A 51 -8.55 10.18 9.42
CA TYR A 51 -9.58 9.95 8.40
C TYR A 51 -9.08 10.45 7.05
N LEU A 52 -8.89 9.56 6.07
CA LEU A 52 -8.46 9.99 4.74
C LEU A 52 -9.64 10.29 3.82
N GLY A 53 -9.54 11.42 3.10
CA GLY A 53 -10.37 11.72 1.94
C GLY A 53 -10.07 10.80 0.76
N ALA A 54 -10.88 10.90 -0.31
CA ALA A 54 -10.70 10.06 -1.50
C ALA A 54 -9.35 10.31 -2.21
N ALA A 55 -8.97 11.58 -2.37
CA ALA A 55 -7.71 11.95 -3.04
C ALA A 55 -6.47 11.46 -2.28
N GLU A 56 -6.44 11.69 -0.96
CA GLU A 56 -5.31 11.26 -0.11
C GLU A 56 -5.17 9.74 -0.05
N ARG A 57 -6.31 9.03 -0.02
CA ARG A 57 -6.33 7.57 -0.04
C ARG A 57 -5.74 7.05 -1.35
N ARG A 58 -6.13 7.62 -2.50
CA ARG A 58 -5.58 7.27 -3.82
C ARG A 58 -4.07 7.52 -3.89
N GLN A 59 -3.62 8.66 -3.39
CA GLN A 59 -2.19 9.00 -3.35
C GLN A 59 -1.39 8.03 -2.46
N LEU A 60 -1.91 7.69 -1.28
CA LEU A 60 -1.25 6.77 -0.36
C LEU A 60 -1.24 5.34 -0.90
N ALA A 61 -2.35 4.91 -1.51
CA ALA A 61 -2.47 3.63 -2.20
C ALA A 61 -1.40 3.47 -3.29
N GLY A 62 -1.24 4.47 -4.16
CA GLY A 62 -0.22 4.47 -5.22
C GLY A 62 1.21 4.40 -4.68
N ARG A 63 1.52 5.20 -3.65
CA ARG A 63 2.87 5.20 -3.03
C ARG A 63 3.24 3.87 -2.41
N MET A 64 2.27 3.18 -1.81
CA MET A 64 2.50 1.95 -1.05
C MET A 64 2.26 0.68 -1.85
N ARG A 65 1.85 0.80 -3.12
CA ARG A 65 1.39 -0.30 -3.99
C ARG A 65 0.28 -1.14 -3.31
N LEU A 66 -0.67 -0.46 -2.68
CA LEU A 66 -1.83 -1.05 -2.03
C LEU A 66 -3.12 -0.58 -2.71
N SER A 67 -4.21 -1.32 -2.54
CA SER A 67 -5.53 -0.84 -2.98
C SER A 67 -6.13 0.19 -2.03
N GLU A 68 -6.92 1.12 -2.56
CA GLU A 68 -7.67 2.10 -1.75
C GLU A 68 -8.52 1.41 -0.66
N VAL A 69 -9.08 0.23 -0.97
CA VAL A 69 -9.84 -0.58 -0.02
C VAL A 69 -8.97 -1.04 1.15
N GLN A 70 -7.74 -1.52 0.90
CA GLN A 70 -6.81 -1.92 1.96
C GLN A 70 -6.44 -0.73 2.85
N ILE A 71 -6.18 0.44 2.26
CA ILE A 71 -5.91 1.67 3.02
C ILE A 71 -7.13 2.03 3.89
N LYS A 72 -8.33 2.04 3.31
CA LYS A 72 -9.58 2.32 4.04
C LYS A 72 -9.79 1.36 5.21
N THR A 73 -9.64 0.04 4.99
CA THR A 73 -9.79 -0.99 6.02
C THR A 73 -8.73 -0.84 7.11
N TRP A 74 -7.48 -0.57 6.75
CA TRP A 74 -6.43 -0.34 7.72
C TRP A 74 -6.73 0.87 8.61
N PHE A 75 -7.14 2.00 8.04
CA PHE A 75 -7.51 3.19 8.80
C PHE A 75 -8.72 2.95 9.71
N GLN A 76 -9.71 2.18 9.26
CA GLN A 76 -10.83 1.78 10.09
C GLN A 76 -10.38 0.91 11.28
N ASN A 77 -9.56 -0.11 11.02
CA ASN A 77 -9.00 -0.98 12.06
C ASN A 77 -8.12 -0.19 13.05
N ARG A 78 -7.33 0.76 12.56
CA ARG A 78 -6.46 1.59 13.41
C ARG A 78 -7.26 2.46 14.37
N ARG A 79 -8.36 3.07 13.91
CA ARG A 79 -9.30 3.82 14.77
C ARG A 79 -9.98 2.91 15.80
N MET A 80 -10.41 1.71 15.40
CA MET A 80 -10.99 0.75 16.33
C MET A 80 -9.99 0.34 17.42
N LYS A 81 -8.72 0.14 17.06
CA LYS A 81 -7.65 -0.13 18.04
C LYS A 81 -7.44 1.06 18.98
N LEU A 82 -7.39 2.29 18.47
CA LEU A 82 -7.27 3.50 19.29
C LEU A 82 -8.43 3.60 20.30
N LYS A 83 -9.66 3.41 19.85
CA LYS A 83 -10.85 3.45 20.72
C LYS A 83 -10.82 2.39 21.83
N ARG A 84 -10.24 1.21 21.56
CA ARG A 84 -10.10 0.14 22.57
C ARG A 84 -8.98 0.38 23.58
N GLN A 85 -8.09 1.33 23.29
CA GLN A 85 -6.94 1.70 24.12
C GLN A 85 -7.21 2.95 24.96
N LEU A 86 -8.31 3.64 24.68
CA LEU A 86 -8.91 4.70 25.50
C LEU A 86 -9.87 4.07 26.51
#